data_AF-A0A974AN22-F1
#
_entry.id   AF-A0A974AN22-F1
#
_cell.length_a   1.000
_cell.length_b   1.000
_cell.length_c   1.000
_cell.angle_alpha   90.00
_cell.angle_beta   90.00
_cell.angle_gamma   90.00
#
_symmetry.space_group_name_H-M   'P 1'
#
loop_
_entity.id
_entity.type
_entity.pdbx_description
1 polymer ?
#
loop_
_entity_poly.entity_id
_entity_poly.type
_entity_poly.pdbx_seq_one_letter_code
_entity_poly.pdbx_strand_id
1 'polypeptide(L)' 'MSKPTVEQTKMGTEAVAFCIARTLIERDPSLKAPMRANLRKMWELLEARDDHGAADIVDTLIKALNDPAFFKP' A
#
# COMPACT_ATOMS: atom_id res chain seq x y z
N MET A 1 -14.66 13.42 -21.38
CA MET A 1 -13.56 13.17 -20.43
C MET A 1 -12.52 12.32 -21.13
N SER A 2 -11.25 12.71 -21.08
CA SER A 2 -10.14 11.91 -21.61
C SER A 2 -9.95 10.65 -20.76
N LYS A 3 -9.45 9.56 -21.37
CA LYS A 3 -9.11 8.35 -20.61
C LYS A 3 -7.97 8.68 -19.62
N PRO A 4 -8.02 8.17 -18.38
CA PRO A 4 -6.94 8.35 -17.42
C PRO A 4 -5.64 7.72 -17.95
N THR A 5 -4.52 8.35 -17.62
CA THR A 5 -3.20 7.79 -17.93
C THR A 5 -2.93 6.54 -17.10
N VAL A 6 -1.91 5.76 -17.50
CA VAL A 6 -1.45 4.60 -16.73
C VAL A 6 -1.04 5.01 -15.32
N GLU A 7 -0.34 6.13 -15.17
CA GLU A 7 0.05 6.69 -13.86
C GLU A 7 -1.16 7.08 -13.01
N GLN A 8 -2.15 7.75 -13.60
CA GLN A 8 -3.40 8.11 -12.91
C GLN A 8 -4.17 6.87 -12.45
N THR A 9 -4.15 5.81 -13.24
CA THR A 9 -4.80 4.54 -12.89
C THR A 9 -4.06 3.81 -11.78
N LYS A 10 -2.72 3.84 -11.77
CA LYS A 10 -1.88 3.29 -10.69
C LYS A 10 -2.12 4.03 -9.37
N MET A 11 -2.01 5.36 -9.37
CA MET A 11 -2.31 6.19 -8.18
C MET A 11 -3.72 5.94 -7.63
N GLY A 12 -4.71 5.79 -8.51
CA GLY A 12 -6.08 5.46 -8.11
C GLY A 12 -6.21 4.07 -7.48
N THR A 13 -5.52 3.08 -8.02
CA THR A 13 -5.52 1.70 -7.50
C THR A 13 -4.82 1.62 -6.14
N GLU A 14 -3.73 2.37 -5.97
CA GLU A 14 -3.01 2.51 -4.70
C GLU A 14 -3.90 3.12 -3.61
N ALA A 15 -4.56 4.25 -3.92
CA ALA A 15 -5.50 4.90 -2.99
C ALA A 15 -6.61 3.94 -2.50
N VAL A 16 -7.13 3.10 -3.39
CA VAL A 16 -8.12 2.07 -3.00
C VAL A 16 -7.51 1.03 -2.07
N ALA A 17 -6.30 0.54 -2.36
CA ALA A 17 -5.61 -0.41 -1.49
C ALA A 17 -5.35 0.17 -0.09
N PHE A 18 -4.96 1.45 0.01
CA PHE A 18 -4.82 2.17 1.27
C PHE A 18 -6.14 2.20 2.07
N CYS A 19 -7.24 2.62 1.43
CA CYS A 19 -8.54 2.69 2.09
C CYS A 19 -9.02 1.32 2.61
N ILE A 20 -8.80 0.25 1.84
CA ILE A 20 -9.13 -1.12 2.26
C ILE A 20 -8.26 -1.53 3.45
N ALA A 21 -6.94 -1.34 3.36
CA ALA A 21 -6.01 -1.69 4.42
C ALA A 21 -6.33 -0.96 5.73
N ARG A 22 -6.64 0.34 5.65
CA ARG A 22 -7.10 1.15 6.79
C ARG A 22 -8.37 0.56 7.41
N THR A 23 -9.41 0.36 6.61
CA THR A 23 -10.72 -0.14 7.07
C THR A 23 -10.60 -1.50 7.75
N LEU A 24 -9.77 -2.40 7.21
CA LEU A 24 -9.54 -3.73 7.80
C LEU A 24 -8.82 -3.64 9.14
N ILE A 25 -7.77 -2.81 9.24
CA ILE A 25 -7.00 -2.64 10.49
C ILE A 25 -7.81 -1.89 11.57
N GLU A 26 -8.62 -0.90 11.20
CA GLU A 26 -9.51 -0.21 12.15
C GLU A 26 -10.52 -1.19 12.77
N ARG A 27 -10.98 -2.18 12.00
CA ARG A 27 -11.88 -3.24 12.47
C ARG A 27 -11.16 -4.31 13.28
N ASP A 28 -9.94 -4.67 12.89
CA ASP A 28 -9.11 -5.65 13.58
C ASP A 28 -7.63 -5.18 13.61
N PRO A 29 -7.21 -4.53 14.71
CA PRO A 29 -5.84 -4.04 14.87
C PRO A 29 -4.78 -5.13 14.81
N SER A 30 -5.13 -6.40 15.08
CA SER A 30 -4.19 -7.52 15.04
C SER A 30 -3.65 -7.77 13.62
N LEU A 31 -4.37 -7.32 12.59
CA LEU A 31 -3.98 -7.46 11.18
C LEU A 31 -2.81 -6.57 10.78
N LYS A 32 -2.49 -5.53 11.57
CA LYS A 32 -1.44 -4.56 11.22
C LYS A 32 -0.06 -5.19 11.08
N ALA A 33 0.36 -5.99 12.07
CA ALA A 33 1.65 -6.66 12.07
C ALA A 33 1.82 -7.69 10.93
N PRO A 34 0.89 -8.65 10.72
CA PRO A 34 1.01 -9.60 9.63
C PRO A 34 0.92 -8.93 8.25
N MET A 35 0.08 -7.90 8.08
CA MET A 35 0.02 -7.16 6.82
C MET A 35 1.35 -6.48 6.50
N ARG A 36 1.99 -5.83 7.47
CA ARG A 36 3.35 -5.27 7.29
C ARG A 36 4.39 -6.33 6.91
N ALA A 37 4.35 -7.50 7.52
CA ALA A 37 5.29 -8.58 7.22
C ALA A 37 5.11 -9.09 5.77
N ASN A 38 3.86 -9.25 5.32
CA ASN A 38 3.57 -9.67 3.96
C ASN A 38 3.98 -8.61 2.92
N LEU A 39 3.72 -7.33 3.20
CA LEU A 39 4.15 -6.23 2.34
C LEU A 39 5.68 -6.14 2.25
N ARG A 40 6.40 -6.37 3.36
CA ARG A 40 7.87 -6.41 3.33
C ARG A 40 8.39 -7.52 2.41
N LYS A 41 7.83 -8.73 2.49
CA LYS A 41 8.18 -9.83 1.57
C LYS A 41 7.86 -9.48 0.11
N MET A 42 6.73 -8.83 -0.14
CA MET A 42 6.37 -8.40 -1.49
C MET A 42 7.35 -7.37 -2.03
N TRP A 43 7.74 -6.39 -1.21
CA TRP A 43 8.78 -5.41 -1.57
C TRP A 43 10.10 -6.10 -1.94
N GLU A 44 10.58 -7.03 -1.11
CA GLU A 44 11.82 -7.79 -1.38
C GLU A 44 11.74 -8.57 -2.70
N LEU A 45 10.59 -9.17 -3.01
CA LEU A 45 10.36 -9.90 -4.26
C LEU A 45 10.32 -8.98 -5.49
N LEU A 46 9.81 -7.76 -5.34
CA LEU A 46 9.75 -6.77 -6.43
C LEU A 46 11.12 -6.17 -6.71
N GLU A 47 11.86 -5.83 -5.65
CA GLU A 47 13.26 -5.39 -5.76
C GLU A 47 14.14 -6.45 -6.40
N ALA A 48 13.99 -7.73 -6.03
CA ALA A 48 14.73 -8.83 -6.66
C ALA A 48 14.38 -9.04 -8.14
N ARG A 49 13.33 -8.42 -8.65
CA ARG A 49 12.89 -8.45 -10.05
C ARG A 49 13.19 -7.14 -10.80
N ASP A 50 13.89 -6.20 -10.16
CA ASP A 50 14.13 -4.84 -10.67
C ASP A 50 12.83 -4.06 -10.99
N ASP A 51 11.71 -4.42 -10.34
CA ASP A 51 10.42 -3.72 -10.49
C ASP A 51 10.29 -2.61 -9.42
N HIS A 52 11.19 -1.63 -9.51
CA HIS A 52 11.30 -0.53 -8.54
C HIS A 52 10.02 0.30 -8.43
N GLY A 53 9.29 0.47 -9.54
CA GLY A 53 8.03 1.22 -9.53
C GLY A 53 6.95 0.54 -8.68
N ALA A 54 6.84 -0.78 -8.75
CA ALA A 54 5.94 -1.53 -7.87
C ALA A 54 6.48 -1.60 -6.43
N ALA A 55 7.80 -1.70 -6.25
CA ALA A 55 8.43 -1.68 -4.93
C ALA A 55 8.16 -0.37 -4.19
N ASP A 56 8.29 0.79 -4.84
CA ASP A 56 8.01 2.11 -4.26
C ASP A 56 6.57 2.25 -3.76
N ILE A 57 5.61 1.67 -4.49
CA ILE A 57 4.20 1.61 -4.09
C ILE A 57 4.04 0.81 -2.79
N VAL A 58 4.64 -0.39 -2.73
CA VAL A 58 4.57 -1.25 -1.55
C VAL A 58 5.26 -0.60 -0.35
N ASP A 59 6.39 0.07 -0.55
CA ASP A 59 7.10 0.79 0.50
C ASP A 59 6.27 1.97 1.03
N THR A 60 5.58 2.70 0.16
CA THR A 60 4.62 3.74 0.56
C THR A 60 3.50 3.16 1.43
N LEU A 61 2.99 1.97 1.08
CA LEU A 61 2.00 1.27 1.92
C LEU A 61 2.56 0.87 3.29
N ILE A 62 3.78 0.35 3.35
CA ILE A 62 4.45 0.01 4.62
C ILE A 62 4.60 1.27 5.49
N LYS A 63 5.01 2.40 4.90
CA LYS A 63 5.15 3.69 5.60
C LYS A 63 3.82 4.19 6.15
N ALA A 64 2.76 4.18 5.33
CA ALA A 64 1.43 4.60 5.76
C ALA A 64 0.89 3.76 6.93
N LEU A 65 1.12 2.44 6.92
CA LEU A 65 0.74 1.58 8.04
C LEU A 65 1.46 1.94 9.34
N ASN A 66 2.63 2.57 9.30
CA ASN A 66 3.35 3.03 10.49
C ASN A 66 2.94 4.43 10.95
N ASP A 67 2.31 5.21 10.08
CA ASP A 67 1.88 6.57 10.40
C ASP A 67 0.55 6.55 11.20
N PRO A 68 0.52 7.04 12.45
CA PRO A 68 -0.72 7.18 13.19
C PRO A 68 -1.76 8.09 12.49
N ALA A 69 -1.32 9.06 11.69
CA ALA A 69 -2.21 9.95 10.95
C ALA A 69 -3.01 9.22 9.86
N PHE A 70 -2.48 8.10 9.34
CA PHE A 70 -3.18 7.28 8.37
C PHE A 70 -4.50 6.71 8.89
N PHE A 71 -4.59 6.49 10.20
CA PHE A 71 -5.79 5.99 10.89
C PHE A 71 -6.62 7.10 11.54
N LYS A 72 -6.22 8.37 11.40
CA LYS A 72 -7.03 9.50 11.90
C LYS A 72 -8.13 9.84 10.89
N PRO A 73 -9.35 10.15 11.35
CA PRO A 73 -10.46 10.58 10.50
C PRO A 73 -10.09 11.77 9.62
#